data_AF-T0ISD0-F1
#
_entry.id   AF-T0ISD0-F1
#
_cell.length_a   1.000
_cell.length_b   1.000
_cell.length_c   1.000
_cell.angle_alpha   90.00
_cell.angle_beta   90.00
_cell.angle_gamma   90.00
#
_symmetry.space_group_name_H-M   'P 1'
#
loop_
_entity.id
_entity.type
_entity.pdbx_description
1 polymer ?
#
loop_
_entity_poly.entity_id
_entity_poly.type
_entity_poly.pdbx_seq_one_letter_code
_entity_poly.pdbx_strand_id
1 'polypeptide(L)'
;MKSDLRALGIAHGLLLGLVLASPLVGPSLIRWGIEALFVITAFQLRLADRRWDLRNGWRGWVSHVRMAPGRLLPWAGIAAVALMAEPGRAQLALSVLAGVGMSELVVYPIAAHVLSRMPRAGLAIAMLLLLLGCGFAEPGLAARFVTAFALGLAGGVFWLRGPDGEARSALIATSGCTAALAAAILAPASLPFAFPAGVLCAALALAQLSVVRRRPLPWQIGSGAGRIRPEQPALPSPPA
;
A
#
# COMPACT_ATOMS: atom_id res chain seq x y z
N MET A 1 13.77 -5.94 14.11
CA MET A 1 12.91 -5.53 12.97
C MET A 1 11.51 -6.17 12.96
N LYS A 2 11.05 -6.87 14.02
CA LYS A 2 9.71 -7.47 14.09
C LYS A 2 8.58 -6.49 14.51
N SER A 3 8.91 -5.30 15.00
CA SER A 3 7.96 -4.33 15.57
C SER A 3 7.25 -3.43 14.54
N ASP A 4 7.93 -3.05 13.46
CA ASP A 4 7.49 -1.95 12.58
C ASP A 4 6.23 -2.30 11.77
N LEU A 5 6.05 -3.60 11.50
CA LEU A 5 4.86 -4.11 10.81
C LEU A 5 3.74 -4.52 11.77
N ARG A 6 3.97 -4.49 13.08
CA ARG A 6 3.01 -5.04 14.06
C ARG A 6 1.77 -4.15 14.18
N ALA A 7 1.96 -2.83 14.27
CA ALA A 7 0.83 -1.89 14.36
C ALA A 7 -0.02 -1.90 13.08
N LEU A 8 0.62 -1.86 11.92
CA LEU A 8 -0.08 -1.92 10.63
C LEU A 8 -0.75 -3.29 10.43
N GLY A 9 -0.11 -4.38 10.84
CA GLY A 9 -0.68 -5.73 10.81
C GLY A 9 -1.91 -5.89 11.72
N ILE A 10 -1.86 -5.34 12.93
CA ILE A 10 -3.01 -5.29 13.84
C ILE A 10 -4.13 -4.45 13.25
N ALA A 11 -3.82 -3.25 12.73
CA ALA A 11 -4.81 -2.39 12.09
C ALA A 11 -5.48 -3.09 10.91
N HIS A 12 -4.73 -3.85 10.11
CA HIS A 12 -5.26 -4.62 9.00
C HIS A 12 -6.16 -5.78 9.47
N GLY A 13 -5.75 -6.53 10.50
CA GLY A 13 -6.59 -7.58 11.09
C GLY A 13 -7.89 -7.05 11.70
N LEU A 14 -7.82 -5.92 12.41
CA LEU A 14 -8.99 -5.22 12.93
C LEU A 14 -9.89 -4.71 11.81
N LEU A 15 -9.30 -4.13 10.76
CA LEU A 15 -10.06 -3.61 9.63
C LEU A 15 -10.77 -4.73 8.90
N LEU A 16 -10.15 -5.89 8.69
CA LEU A 16 -10.84 -7.06 8.17
C LEU A 16 -12.01 -7.50 9.07
N GLY A 17 -11.80 -7.58 10.39
CA GLY A 17 -12.87 -7.88 11.33
C GLY A 17 -14.05 -6.91 11.19
N LEU A 18 -13.75 -5.62 11.03
CA LEU A 18 -14.73 -4.57 10.76
C LEU A 18 -15.38 -4.72 9.37
N VAL A 19 -14.65 -5.09 8.33
CA VAL A 19 -15.21 -5.36 6.98
C VAL A 19 -16.22 -6.50 7.05
N LEU A 20 -15.85 -7.60 7.70
CA LEU A 20 -16.72 -8.77 7.86
C LEU A 20 -17.94 -8.47 8.75
N ALA A 21 -17.79 -7.60 9.75
CA ALA A 21 -18.90 -7.14 10.58
C ALA A 21 -19.74 -6.03 9.94
N SER A 22 -19.22 -5.33 8.93
CA SER A 22 -19.87 -4.14 8.33
C SER A 22 -21.28 -4.37 7.77
N PRO A 23 -21.64 -5.55 7.22
CA PRO A 23 -23.01 -5.81 6.78
C PRO A 23 -24.06 -5.75 7.90
N LEU A 24 -23.65 -5.98 9.17
CA LEU A 24 -24.53 -5.90 10.33
C LEU A 24 -24.91 -4.46 10.70
N VAL A 25 -24.09 -3.48 10.30
CA VAL A 25 -24.33 -2.05 10.55
C VAL A 25 -24.93 -1.38 9.32
N GLY A 26 -24.44 -1.75 8.13
CA GLY A 26 -24.87 -1.17 6.87
C GLY A 26 -24.35 -1.99 5.68
N PRO A 27 -25.23 -2.63 4.90
CA PRO A 27 -24.88 -3.40 3.69
C PRO A 27 -23.95 -2.67 2.71
N SER A 28 -24.11 -1.35 2.60
CA SER A 28 -23.36 -0.49 1.68
C SER A 28 -21.92 -0.20 2.13
N LEU A 29 -21.55 -0.55 3.38
CA LEU A 29 -20.22 -0.30 3.95
C LEU A 29 -19.17 -1.32 3.49
N ILE A 30 -19.59 -2.53 3.12
CA ILE A 30 -18.67 -3.62 2.79
C ILE A 30 -17.72 -3.27 1.65
N ARG A 31 -18.21 -2.58 0.61
CA ARG A 31 -17.39 -2.15 -0.55
C ARG A 31 -16.27 -1.19 -0.13
N TRP A 32 -16.53 -0.30 0.82
CA TRP A 32 -15.56 0.65 1.35
C TRP A 32 -14.55 -0.06 2.24
N GLY A 33 -15.02 -0.99 3.08
CA GLY A 33 -14.14 -1.86 3.87
C GLY A 33 -13.16 -2.62 2.97
N ILE A 34 -13.65 -3.24 1.90
CA ILE A 34 -12.80 -3.97 0.95
C ILE A 34 -11.81 -3.05 0.26
N GLU A 35 -12.24 -1.88 -0.20
CA GLU A 35 -11.33 -0.88 -0.78
C GLU A 35 -10.20 -0.51 0.18
N ALA A 36 -10.51 -0.31 1.46
CA ALA A 36 -9.51 -0.03 2.47
C ALA A 36 -8.52 -1.19 2.66
N LEU A 37 -8.98 -2.45 2.57
CA LEU A 37 -8.10 -3.62 2.58
C LEU A 37 -7.12 -3.59 1.39
N PHE A 38 -7.56 -3.22 0.18
CA PHE A 38 -6.66 -3.11 -0.98
C PHE A 38 -5.56 -2.07 -0.75
N VAL A 39 -5.89 -0.88 -0.24
CA VAL A 39 -4.89 0.17 0.07
C VAL A 39 -3.90 -0.30 1.12
N ILE A 40 -4.38 -0.83 2.25
CA ILE A 40 -3.52 -1.21 3.38
C ILE A 40 -2.68 -2.43 3.04
N THR A 41 -3.24 -3.41 2.33
CA THR A 41 -2.48 -4.60 1.92
C THR A 41 -1.38 -4.22 0.95
N ALA A 42 -1.66 -3.38 -0.04
CA ALA A 42 -0.66 -2.87 -0.98
C ALA A 42 0.48 -2.17 -0.24
N PHE A 43 0.14 -1.30 0.70
CA PHE A 43 1.13 -0.59 1.51
C PHE A 43 2.01 -1.58 2.30
N GLN A 44 1.41 -2.54 3.01
CA GLN A 44 2.13 -3.58 3.74
C GLN A 44 2.99 -4.47 2.84
N LEU A 45 2.46 -4.82 1.68
CA LEU A 45 3.16 -5.62 0.68
C LEU A 45 4.43 -4.89 0.24
N ARG A 46 4.33 -3.59 -0.05
CA ARG A 46 5.49 -2.76 -0.40
C ARG A 46 6.49 -2.63 0.75
N LEU A 47 6.03 -2.53 1.99
CA LEU A 47 6.93 -2.54 3.15
C LEU A 47 7.68 -3.87 3.33
N ALA A 48 6.98 -4.99 3.06
CA ALA A 48 7.53 -6.33 3.18
C ALA A 48 8.51 -6.66 2.05
N ASP A 49 8.26 -6.16 0.84
CA ASP A 49 9.12 -6.37 -0.31
C ASP A 49 10.19 -5.29 -0.45
N ARG A 50 11.44 -5.66 -0.17
CA ARG A 50 12.59 -4.78 -0.31
C ARG A 50 13.15 -4.70 -1.72
N ARG A 51 12.61 -5.46 -2.68
CA ARG A 51 13.08 -5.46 -4.06
C ARG A 51 12.50 -4.25 -4.80
N TRP A 52 13.35 -3.56 -5.55
CA TRP A 52 12.96 -2.37 -6.33
C TRP A 52 12.98 -2.62 -7.83
N ASP A 53 13.73 -3.63 -8.28
CA ASP A 53 13.88 -3.96 -9.70
C ASP A 53 13.19 -5.28 -10.05
N LEU A 54 12.41 -5.24 -11.14
CA LEU A 54 12.11 -6.44 -11.89
C LEU A 54 13.36 -6.89 -12.64
N ARG A 55 13.68 -8.18 -12.54
CA ARG A 55 14.64 -8.79 -13.47
C ARG A 55 14.03 -8.74 -14.88
N ASN A 56 14.85 -8.39 -15.88
CA ASN A 56 14.38 -8.28 -17.26
C ASN A 56 13.83 -9.62 -17.80
N GLY A 57 12.77 -9.53 -18.60
CA GLY A 57 12.19 -10.65 -19.35
C GLY A 57 11.12 -11.47 -18.59
N TRP A 58 10.45 -12.37 -19.33
CA TRP A 58 9.33 -13.19 -18.84
C TRP A 58 9.66 -14.04 -17.60
N ARG A 59 10.89 -14.58 -17.53
CA ARG A 59 11.34 -15.36 -16.35
C ARG A 59 11.46 -14.49 -15.10
N GLY A 60 11.84 -13.22 -15.25
CA GLY A 60 11.87 -12.25 -14.15
C GLY A 60 10.46 -11.92 -13.65
N TRP A 61 9.52 -11.74 -14.58
CA TRP A 61 8.10 -11.57 -14.26
C TRP A 61 7.52 -12.76 -13.49
N VAL A 62 7.65 -13.98 -14.03
CA VAL A 62 7.16 -15.21 -13.38
C VAL A 62 7.80 -15.41 -12.00
N SER A 63 9.11 -15.13 -11.87
CA SER A 63 9.78 -15.17 -10.57
C SER A 63 9.22 -14.15 -9.59
N HIS A 64 8.84 -12.96 -10.06
CA HIS A 64 8.27 -11.91 -9.23
C HIS A 64 6.85 -12.28 -8.77
N VAL A 65 6.02 -12.81 -9.67
CA VAL A 65 4.68 -13.34 -9.36
C VAL A 65 4.76 -14.50 -8.36
N ARG A 66 5.68 -15.46 -8.55
CA ARG A 66 5.83 -16.60 -7.63
C ARG A 66 6.32 -16.21 -6.24
N MET A 67 7.06 -15.12 -6.13
CA MET A 67 7.56 -14.61 -4.86
C MET A 67 6.71 -13.47 -4.31
N ALA A 68 5.65 -13.06 -5.02
CA ALA A 68 4.67 -12.13 -4.51
C ALA A 68 4.10 -12.76 -3.22
N PRO A 69 4.16 -12.08 -2.07
CA PRO A 69 3.79 -12.62 -0.76
C PRO A 69 2.38 -13.20 -0.60
N GLY A 70 1.53 -13.25 -1.63
CA GLY A 70 0.15 -13.72 -1.55
C GLY A 70 -0.56 -13.08 -0.37
N ARG A 71 -0.39 -11.77 -0.19
CA ARG A 71 -0.86 -11.05 1.01
C ARG A 71 -2.29 -10.60 0.88
N LEU A 72 -2.76 -10.36 -0.35
CA LEU A 72 -4.14 -9.98 -0.64
C LEU A 72 -5.00 -11.22 -0.91
N LEU A 73 -4.43 -12.26 -1.53
CA LEU A 73 -5.15 -13.48 -1.92
C LEU A 73 -5.94 -14.15 -0.76
N PRO A 74 -5.34 -14.40 0.43
CA PRO A 74 -6.04 -15.08 1.53
C PRO A 74 -7.18 -14.24 2.09
N TRP A 75 -6.95 -12.93 2.27
CA TRP A 75 -7.96 -12.02 2.82
C TRP A 75 -9.11 -11.78 1.85
N ALA A 76 -8.78 -11.62 0.57
CA ALA A 76 -9.80 -11.46 -0.44
C ALA A 76 -10.55 -12.77 -0.73
N GLY A 77 -9.92 -13.92 -0.56
CA GLY A 77 -10.61 -15.22 -0.55
C GLY A 77 -11.65 -15.29 0.55
N ILE A 78 -11.31 -14.91 1.79
CA ILE A 78 -12.25 -14.86 2.92
C ILE A 78 -13.40 -13.87 2.63
N ALA A 79 -13.07 -12.67 2.16
CA ALA A 79 -14.08 -11.65 1.83
C ALA A 79 -14.99 -12.09 0.67
N ALA A 80 -14.44 -12.72 -0.37
CA ALA A 80 -15.21 -13.22 -1.51
C ALA A 80 -16.14 -14.38 -1.11
N VAL A 81 -15.67 -15.32 -0.29
CA VAL A 81 -16.51 -16.40 0.24
C VAL A 81 -17.66 -15.84 1.09
N ALA A 82 -17.37 -14.88 1.97
CA ALA A 82 -18.40 -14.23 2.78
C ALA A 82 -19.44 -13.50 1.92
N LEU A 83 -19.00 -12.83 0.85
CA LEU A 83 -19.89 -12.16 -0.10
C LEU A 83 -20.72 -13.12 -0.95
N MET A 84 -20.14 -14.24 -1.39
CA MET A 84 -20.84 -15.25 -2.20
C MET A 84 -21.91 -15.99 -1.41
N ALA A 85 -21.75 -16.09 -0.08
CA ALA A 85 -22.75 -16.66 0.80
C ALA A 85 -24.02 -15.78 0.93
N GLU A 86 -23.95 -14.51 0.51
CA GLU A 86 -25.05 -13.57 0.62
C GLU A 86 -25.80 -13.40 -0.73
N PRO A 87 -27.13 -13.57 -0.77
CA PRO A 87 -27.91 -13.40 -1.99
C PRO A 87 -27.73 -12.00 -2.61
N GLY A 88 -27.52 -11.94 -3.93
CA GLY A 88 -27.39 -10.67 -4.67
C GLY A 88 -26.01 -10.01 -4.63
N ARG A 89 -25.00 -10.61 -3.98
CA ARG A 89 -23.63 -10.04 -3.87
C ARG A 89 -22.56 -10.75 -4.71
N ALA A 90 -22.94 -11.71 -5.55
CA ALA A 90 -22.03 -12.45 -6.41
C ALA A 90 -21.19 -11.54 -7.33
N GLN A 91 -21.78 -10.49 -7.90
CA GLN A 91 -21.06 -9.55 -8.78
C GLN A 91 -19.97 -8.76 -8.04
N LEU A 92 -20.22 -8.37 -6.79
CA LEU A 92 -19.21 -7.73 -5.96
C LEU A 92 -18.09 -8.72 -5.64
N ALA A 93 -18.41 -9.97 -5.30
CA ALA A 93 -17.40 -11.00 -5.06
C ALA A 93 -16.51 -11.25 -6.29
N LEU A 94 -17.10 -11.32 -7.49
CA LEU A 94 -16.35 -11.43 -8.74
C LEU A 94 -15.46 -10.21 -8.98
N SER A 95 -15.96 -9.01 -8.67
CA SER A 95 -15.18 -7.77 -8.81
C SER A 95 -13.99 -7.73 -7.85
N VAL A 96 -14.15 -8.27 -6.63
CA VAL A 96 -13.07 -8.44 -5.66
C VAL A 96 -12.03 -9.43 -6.19
N LEU A 97 -12.44 -10.61 -6.64
CA LEU A 97 -11.54 -11.63 -7.18
C LEU A 97 -10.77 -11.12 -8.42
N ALA A 98 -11.46 -10.44 -9.34
CA ALA A 98 -10.84 -9.80 -10.49
C ALA A 98 -9.85 -8.70 -10.05
N GLY A 99 -10.24 -7.87 -9.08
CA GLY A 99 -9.38 -6.84 -8.51
C GLY A 99 -8.11 -7.41 -7.89
N VAL A 100 -8.20 -8.51 -7.14
CA VAL A 100 -7.06 -9.22 -6.55
C VAL A 100 -6.14 -9.78 -7.63
N GLY A 101 -6.71 -10.51 -8.59
CA GLY A 101 -5.96 -11.10 -9.68
C GLY A 101 -5.19 -10.05 -10.47
N MET A 102 -5.84 -8.95 -10.84
CA MET A 102 -5.17 -7.83 -11.50
C MET A 102 -4.11 -7.18 -10.60
N SER A 103 -4.43 -6.99 -9.31
CA SER A 103 -3.53 -6.32 -8.37
C SER A 103 -2.24 -7.09 -8.13
N GLU A 104 -2.31 -8.38 -7.82
CA GLU A 104 -1.12 -9.18 -7.52
C GLU A 104 -0.36 -9.62 -8.78
N LEU A 105 -1.07 -9.99 -9.87
CA LEU A 105 -0.43 -10.58 -11.05
C LEU A 105 0.07 -9.54 -12.06
N VAL A 106 -0.52 -8.34 -12.07
CA VAL A 106 -0.24 -7.32 -13.12
C VAL A 106 0.19 -6.00 -12.50
N VAL A 107 -0.62 -5.43 -11.63
CA VAL A 107 -0.40 -4.08 -11.11
C VAL A 107 0.83 -4.06 -10.22
N TYR A 108 0.99 -5.03 -9.32
CA TYR A 108 2.14 -5.10 -8.42
C TYR A 108 3.48 -5.12 -9.16
N PRO A 109 3.76 -6.05 -10.09
CA PRO A 109 5.02 -6.04 -10.82
C PRO A 109 5.24 -4.74 -11.63
N ILE A 110 4.22 -4.24 -12.33
CA ILE A 110 4.36 -3.01 -13.13
C ILE A 110 4.62 -1.81 -12.22
N ALA A 111 3.81 -1.64 -11.18
CA ALA A 111 3.91 -0.51 -10.26
C ALA A 111 5.21 -0.57 -9.46
N ALA A 112 5.66 -1.73 -9.01
CA ALA A 112 6.97 -1.88 -8.37
C ALA A 112 8.09 -1.36 -9.27
N HIS A 113 8.07 -1.69 -10.56
CA HIS A 113 9.04 -1.20 -11.53
C HIS A 113 8.91 0.30 -11.82
N VAL A 114 7.71 0.78 -12.14
CA VAL A 114 7.48 2.17 -12.54
C VAL A 114 7.67 3.15 -11.37
N LEU A 115 7.05 2.86 -10.21
CA LEU A 115 7.14 3.71 -9.03
C LEU A 115 8.58 3.75 -8.47
N SER A 116 9.38 2.70 -8.67
CA SER A 116 10.79 2.70 -8.28
C SER A 116 11.63 3.76 -9.00
N ARG A 117 11.20 4.23 -10.18
CA ARG A 117 11.97 5.20 -10.97
C ARG A 117 11.47 6.63 -10.82
N MET A 118 10.28 6.82 -10.26
CA MET A 118 9.68 8.14 -10.11
C MET A 118 10.37 8.95 -9.00
N PRO A 119 10.72 10.22 -9.21
CA PRO A 119 11.12 11.09 -8.11
C PRO A 119 9.95 11.26 -7.13
N ARG A 120 10.23 11.71 -5.91
CA ARG A 120 9.21 11.84 -4.86
C ARG A 120 8.04 12.77 -5.26
N ALA A 121 8.33 13.85 -5.97
CA ALA A 121 7.28 14.71 -6.53
C ALA A 121 6.40 13.96 -7.54
N GLY A 122 7.01 13.11 -8.38
CA GLY A 122 6.29 12.24 -9.31
C GLY A 122 5.37 11.24 -8.61
N LEU A 123 5.81 10.68 -7.47
CA LEU A 123 4.95 9.82 -6.63
C LEU A 123 3.76 10.58 -6.04
N ALA A 124 3.97 11.81 -5.57
CA ALA A 124 2.88 12.64 -5.07
C ALA A 124 1.84 12.93 -6.16
N ILE A 125 2.30 13.26 -7.38
CA ILE A 125 1.42 13.44 -8.55
C ILE A 125 0.69 12.14 -8.88
N ALA A 126 1.39 11.00 -8.90
CA ALA A 126 0.78 9.70 -9.15
C ALA A 126 -0.29 9.36 -8.10
N MET A 127 -0.04 9.63 -6.82
CA MET A 127 -1.03 9.46 -5.75
C MET A 127 -2.26 10.34 -5.97
N LEU A 128 -2.09 11.60 -6.37
CA LEU A 128 -3.21 12.50 -6.71
C LEU A 128 -4.03 11.96 -7.89
N LEU A 129 -3.36 11.50 -8.95
CA LEU A 129 -4.04 10.90 -10.12
C LEU A 129 -4.79 9.62 -9.75
N LEU A 130 -4.21 8.78 -8.89
CA LEU A 130 -4.84 7.56 -8.40
C LEU A 130 -6.03 7.87 -7.47
N LEU A 131 -5.96 8.94 -6.66
CA LEU A 131 -7.10 9.41 -5.87
C LEU A 131 -8.24 9.91 -6.76
N LEU A 132 -7.94 10.66 -7.81
CA LEU A 132 -8.93 11.05 -8.82
C LEU A 132 -9.52 9.81 -9.51
N GLY A 133 -8.68 8.85 -9.90
CA GLY A 133 -9.11 7.58 -10.47
C GLY A 133 -10.05 6.80 -9.54
N CYS A 134 -9.76 6.78 -8.24
CA CYS A 134 -10.68 6.20 -7.25
C CYS A 134 -12.00 6.97 -7.24
N GLY A 135 -11.99 8.31 -7.19
CA GLY A 135 -13.23 9.08 -7.11
C GLY A 135 -14.13 9.02 -8.34
N PHE A 136 -13.55 8.86 -9.54
CA PHE A 136 -14.31 8.68 -10.79
C PHE A 136 -14.74 7.23 -11.04
N ALA A 137 -14.08 6.24 -10.44
CA ALA A 137 -14.45 4.85 -10.59
C ALA A 137 -15.65 4.50 -9.71
N GLU A 138 -16.62 3.80 -10.30
CA GLU A 138 -17.83 3.37 -9.59
C GLU A 138 -17.49 2.46 -8.38
N PRO A 139 -18.07 2.72 -7.20
CA PRO A 139 -17.84 1.92 -6.00
C PRO A 139 -18.20 0.44 -6.19
N GLY A 140 -17.26 -0.46 -5.90
CA GLY A 140 -17.47 -1.91 -6.00
C GLY A 140 -16.98 -2.54 -7.30
N LEU A 141 -16.58 -1.75 -8.30
CA LEU A 141 -15.95 -2.27 -9.51
C LEU A 141 -14.49 -2.65 -9.28
N ALA A 142 -14.02 -3.66 -10.01
CA ALA A 142 -12.64 -4.14 -9.96
C ALA A 142 -11.61 -3.04 -10.25
N ALA A 143 -11.93 -2.12 -11.18
CA ALA A 143 -11.06 -0.98 -11.52
C ALA A 143 -10.80 -0.06 -10.31
N ARG A 144 -11.81 0.16 -9.46
CA ARG A 144 -11.66 0.95 -8.23
C ARG A 144 -10.73 0.25 -7.24
N PHE A 145 -10.91 -1.06 -7.04
CA PHE A 145 -10.03 -1.84 -6.16
C PHE A 145 -8.58 -1.87 -6.65
N VAL A 146 -8.36 -2.04 -7.96
CA VAL A 146 -7.04 -1.95 -8.59
C VAL A 146 -6.41 -0.58 -8.40
N THR A 147 -7.19 0.49 -8.55
CA THR A 147 -6.70 1.86 -8.37
C THR A 147 -6.34 2.12 -6.90
N ALA A 148 -7.17 1.65 -5.97
CA ALA A 148 -6.91 1.71 -4.53
C ALA A 148 -5.65 0.91 -4.13
N PHE A 149 -5.43 -0.25 -4.75
CA PHE A 149 -4.19 -1.02 -4.58
C PHE A 149 -2.96 -0.24 -5.05
N ALA A 150 -2.99 0.30 -6.27
CA ALA A 150 -1.91 1.12 -6.80
C ALA A 150 -1.65 2.36 -5.92
N LEU A 151 -2.70 2.97 -5.38
CA LEU A 151 -2.60 4.08 -4.43
C LEU A 151 -1.84 3.68 -3.16
N GLY A 152 -2.16 2.51 -2.59
CA GLY A 152 -1.46 1.97 -1.43
C GLY A 152 0.02 1.65 -1.72
N LEU A 153 0.35 1.13 -2.91
CA LEU A 153 1.74 0.94 -3.33
C LEU A 153 2.49 2.26 -3.45
N ALA A 154 1.91 3.25 -4.12
CA ALA A 154 2.49 4.57 -4.29
C ALA A 154 2.70 5.26 -2.94
N GLY A 155 1.73 5.15 -2.03
CA GLY A 155 1.84 5.60 -0.65
C GLY A 155 3.00 4.95 0.11
N GLY A 156 3.13 3.62 0.00
CA GLY A 156 4.22 2.87 0.62
C GLY A 156 5.59 3.30 0.09
N VAL A 157 5.73 3.46 -1.23
CA VAL A 157 6.97 3.95 -1.85
C VAL A 157 7.27 5.39 -1.44
N PHE A 158 6.25 6.26 -1.42
CA PHE A 158 6.39 7.65 -0.99
C PHE A 158 6.88 7.73 0.46
N TRP A 159 6.33 6.90 1.34
CA TRP A 159 6.75 6.80 2.73
C TRP A 159 8.17 6.26 2.88
N LEU A 160 8.55 5.21 2.14
CA LEU A 160 9.92 4.67 2.15
C LEU A 160 10.98 5.67 1.64
N ARG A 161 10.56 6.70 0.89
CA ARG A 161 11.40 7.83 0.45
C ARG A 161 11.18 9.09 1.30
N GLY A 162 10.35 8.95 2.34
CA GLY A 162 10.00 9.92 3.36
C GLY A 162 11.15 10.24 4.28
N PRO A 163 11.16 11.42 4.94
CA PRO A 163 11.91 11.51 6.19
C PRO A 163 11.26 10.58 7.23
N ASP A 164 12.09 9.75 7.86
CA ASP A 164 11.67 8.80 8.88
C ASP A 164 11.40 9.51 10.21
N GLY A 165 10.23 9.28 10.81
CA GLY A 165 9.96 9.63 12.21
C GLY A 165 9.82 11.14 12.50
N GLU A 166 9.69 11.98 11.48
CA GLU A 166 9.42 13.41 11.67
C GLU A 166 8.00 13.65 12.19
N ALA A 167 7.88 14.33 13.33
CA ALA A 167 6.60 14.73 13.92
C ALA A 167 5.73 15.52 12.94
N ARG A 168 6.34 16.39 12.11
CA ARG A 168 5.64 17.15 11.08
C ARG A 168 4.95 16.24 10.05
N SER A 169 5.62 15.18 9.60
CA SER A 169 5.06 14.24 8.63
C SER A 169 3.91 13.43 9.23
N ALA A 170 4.02 13.02 10.50
CA ALA A 170 2.93 12.37 11.22
C ALA A 170 1.71 13.29 11.40
N LEU A 171 1.94 14.57 11.74
CA LEU A 171 0.89 15.58 11.88
C LEU A 171 0.18 15.84 10.55
N ILE A 172 0.91 15.97 9.44
CA ILE A 172 0.33 16.15 8.10
C ILE A 172 -0.51 14.94 7.68
N ALA A 173 -0.03 13.72 7.93
CA ALA A 173 -0.79 12.52 7.61
C ALA A 173 -2.07 12.41 8.46
N THR A 174 -1.98 12.76 9.75
CA THR A 174 -3.13 12.75 10.67
C THR A 174 -4.13 13.85 10.31
N SER A 175 -3.68 15.05 9.96
CA SER A 175 -4.54 16.15 9.53
C SER A 175 -5.22 15.85 8.18
N GLY A 176 -4.53 15.15 7.27
CA GLY A 176 -5.15 14.66 6.04
C GLY A 176 -6.27 13.64 6.32
N CYS A 177 -6.07 12.75 7.29
CA CYS A 177 -7.09 11.80 7.72
C CYS A 177 -8.32 12.50 8.33
N THR A 178 -8.10 13.49 9.20
CA THR A 178 -9.20 14.25 9.83
C THR A 178 -9.94 15.12 8.82
N ALA A 179 -9.22 15.75 7.89
CA ALA A 179 -9.82 16.54 6.81
C ALA A 179 -10.66 15.66 5.87
N ALA A 180 -10.18 14.46 5.51
CA ALA A 180 -10.93 13.51 4.71
C ALA A 180 -12.23 13.05 5.41
N LEU A 181 -12.16 12.78 6.72
CA LEU A 181 -13.35 12.43 7.50
C LEU A 181 -14.35 13.60 7.55
N ALA A 182 -13.87 14.82 7.82
CA ALA A 182 -14.70 16.01 7.83
C ALA A 182 -15.36 16.24 6.45
N ALA A 183 -14.62 16.08 5.36
CA ALA A 183 -15.16 16.19 4.01
C ALA A 183 -16.27 15.15 3.73
N ALA A 184 -16.07 13.89 4.15
CA ALA A 184 -17.07 12.84 3.99
C ALA A 184 -18.37 13.11 4.77
N ILE A 185 -18.27 13.75 5.94
CA ILE A 185 -19.43 14.12 6.78
C ILE A 185 -20.13 15.37 6.24
N LEU A 186 -19.38 16.43 5.93
CA LEU A 186 -19.92 17.72 5.52
C LEU A 186 -20.40 17.74 4.07
N ALA A 187 -19.79 16.91 3.21
CA ALA A 187 -20.11 16.78 1.81
C ALA A 187 -20.10 15.30 1.40
N PRO A 188 -21.21 14.55 1.61
CA PRO A 188 -21.28 13.13 1.30
C PRO A 188 -20.97 12.78 -0.16
N ALA A 189 -21.19 13.71 -1.10
CA ALA A 189 -20.80 13.56 -2.50
C ALA A 189 -19.28 13.43 -2.70
N SER A 190 -18.47 13.88 -1.75
CA SER A 190 -17.00 13.76 -1.78
C SER A 190 -16.50 12.38 -1.35
N LEU A 191 -17.36 11.53 -0.79
CA LEU A 191 -17.00 10.23 -0.21
C LEU A 191 -16.16 9.35 -1.17
N PRO A 192 -16.42 9.27 -2.49
CA PRO A 192 -15.59 8.53 -3.43
C PRO A 192 -14.11 8.95 -3.48
N PHE A 193 -13.81 10.21 -3.14
CA PHE A 193 -12.47 10.76 -3.09
C PHE A 193 -11.92 10.78 -1.66
N ALA A 194 -12.75 11.22 -0.72
CA ALA A 194 -12.38 11.41 0.68
C ALA A 194 -12.05 10.08 1.36
N PHE A 195 -12.78 9.01 1.06
CA PHE A 195 -12.53 7.71 1.68
C PHE A 195 -11.14 7.13 1.37
N PRO A 196 -10.73 6.92 0.10
CA PRO A 196 -9.39 6.40 -0.21
C PRO A 196 -8.27 7.35 0.25
N ALA A 197 -8.50 8.67 0.21
CA ALA A 197 -7.56 9.65 0.77
C ALA A 197 -7.38 9.45 2.28
N GLY A 198 -8.48 9.31 3.03
CA GLY A 198 -8.47 9.07 4.46
C GLY A 198 -7.76 7.78 4.83
N VAL A 199 -8.04 6.67 4.12
CA VAL A 199 -7.35 5.38 4.35
C VAL A 199 -5.85 5.49 4.09
N LEU A 200 -5.45 6.13 3.00
CA LEU A 200 -4.04 6.34 2.68
C LEU A 200 -3.34 7.21 3.75
N CYS A 201 -3.97 8.31 4.17
CA CYS A 201 -3.49 9.17 5.24
C CYS A 201 -3.35 8.43 6.57
N ALA A 202 -4.32 7.58 6.92
CA ALA A 202 -4.26 6.73 8.11
C ALA A 202 -3.09 5.74 8.03
N ALA A 203 -2.89 5.08 6.87
CA ALA A 203 -1.76 4.18 6.66
C ALA A 203 -0.41 4.91 6.81
N LEU A 204 -0.28 6.11 6.25
CA LEU A 204 0.91 6.96 6.38
C LEU A 204 1.13 7.41 7.83
N ALA A 205 0.07 7.81 8.54
CA ALA A 205 0.15 8.24 9.94
C ALA A 205 0.63 7.09 10.83
N LEU A 206 0.04 5.90 10.69
CA LEU A 206 0.45 4.70 11.41
C LEU A 206 1.91 4.32 11.09
N ALA A 207 2.30 4.40 9.82
CA ALA A 207 3.67 4.12 9.40
C ALA A 207 4.65 5.11 10.07
N GLN A 208 4.36 6.41 10.05
CA GLN A 208 5.18 7.42 10.72
C GLN A 208 5.26 7.19 12.24
N LEU A 209 4.13 6.98 12.91
CA LEU A 209 4.07 6.72 14.36
C LEU A 209 4.87 5.48 14.78
N SER A 210 4.97 4.48 13.90
CA SER A 210 5.78 3.28 14.19
C SER A 210 7.29 3.54 14.20
N VAL A 211 7.74 4.66 13.62
CA VAL A 211 9.17 5.03 13.48
C VAL A 211 9.57 6.23 14.34
N VAL A 212 8.64 7.04 14.84
CA VAL A 212 8.90 8.21 15.73
C VAL A 212 9.80 7.90 16.95
N ARG A 213 9.90 6.63 17.39
CA ARG A 213 10.80 6.22 18.48
C ARG A 213 12.24 5.89 18.05
N ARG A 214 12.59 6.01 16.77
CA ARG A 214 13.93 5.71 16.26
C ARG A 214 14.74 6.98 16.05
N ARG A 215 16.04 6.93 16.36
CA ARG A 215 16.97 7.96 15.90
C ARG A 215 16.94 7.97 14.37
N PRO A 216 16.67 9.11 13.72
CA PRO A 216 16.74 9.20 12.26
C PRO A 216 18.15 8.83 11.84
N LEU A 217 18.28 7.76 11.05
CA LEU A 217 19.57 7.44 10.45
C LEU A 217 19.82 8.47 9.35
N PRO A 218 20.97 9.17 9.34
CA PRO A 218 21.29 10.08 8.27
C PRO A 218 21.29 9.32 6.95
N TRP A 219 20.46 9.82 6.05
CA TRP A 219 20.21 9.31 4.71
C TRP A 219 21.50 9.12 3.91
N GLN A 220 21.77 7.88 3.50
CA GLN A 220 22.71 7.61 2.43
C GLN A 220 21.92 7.38 1.15
N ILE A 221 21.97 8.37 0.26
CA ILE A 221 21.72 8.16 -1.17
C ILE A 221 22.74 7.11 -1.60
N GLY A 222 22.30 5.86 -1.71
CA GLY A 222 22.97 4.92 -2.59
C GLY A 222 22.83 5.48 -4.00
N SER A 223 23.75 6.36 -4.39
CA SER A 223 23.98 6.73 -5.76
C SER A 223 24.26 5.42 -6.51
N GLY A 224 23.31 5.00 -7.35
CA GLY A 224 23.51 3.93 -8.33
C GLY A 224 24.47 4.36 -9.44
N ALA A 225 25.61 4.94 -9.07
CA ALA A 225 26.75 5.20 -9.95
C ALA A 225 27.96 4.55 -9.24
N GLY A 226 28.65 3.67 -9.97
CA GLY A 226 29.65 2.77 -9.44
C GLY A 226 30.62 3.43 -8.46
N ARG A 227 30.51 3.06 -7.18
CA ARG A 227 31.69 3.03 -6.32
C ARG A 227 32.34 1.69 -6.52
N ILE A 228 33.33 1.67 -7.40
CA ILE A 228 34.48 0.78 -7.25
C ILE A 228 34.92 0.95 -5.80
N ARG A 229 34.70 -0.09 -5.01
CA ARG A 229 35.32 -0.23 -3.70
C ARG A 229 36.82 -0.16 -3.98
N PRO A 230 37.59 0.80 -3.44
CA PRO A 230 39.03 0.60 -3.40
C PRO A 230 39.22 -0.69 -2.62
N GLU A 231 39.83 -1.70 -3.25
CA GLU A 231 40.37 -2.81 -2.49
C GLU A 231 41.22 -2.21 -1.37
N GLN A 232 40.86 -2.49 -0.12
CA GLN A 232 41.81 -2.29 0.95
C GLN A 232 43.00 -3.19 0.62
N PRO A 233 44.23 -2.66 0.53
CA PRO A 233 45.41 -3.50 0.40
C PRO A 233 45.41 -4.46 1.59
N ALA A 234 45.57 -5.75 1.31
CA ALA A 234 45.74 -6.76 2.35
C ALA A 234 46.90 -6.34 3.25
N LEU A 235 46.65 -6.29 4.57
CA LEU A 235 47.72 -6.08 5.55
C LEU A 235 48.70 -7.26 5.43
N PRO A 236 50.02 -7.01 5.32
CA PRO A 236 50.99 -8.07 5.29
C PRO A 236 50.94 -8.87 6.60
N SER A 237 50.94 -10.19 6.48
CA SER A 237 51.07 -11.11 7.62
C SER A 237 52.36 -10.83 8.40
N PRO A 238 52.34 -10.99 9.74
CA PRO A 238 53.54 -10.80 10.55
C PRO A 238 54.60 -11.86 10.18
N PRO A 239 55.90 -11.51 10.27
CA PRO A 239 56.99 -12.44 10.00
C PRO A 239 56.97 -13.60 11.00
N ALA A 240 57.35 -14.78 10.50
CA ALA A 240 57.46 -16.04 11.24
C ALA A 240 58.58 -16.00 12.30
#